data_AF-A0A267MFH9-F1
#
_entry.id   AF-A0A267MFH9-F1
#
_cell.length_a   1.000
_cell.length_b   1.000
_cell.length_c   1.000
_cell.angle_alpha   90.00
_cell.angle_beta   90.00
_cell.angle_gamma   90.00
#
_symmetry.space_group_name_H-M   'P 1'
#
loop_
_entity.id
_entity.type
_entity.pdbx_description
1 polymer ?
#
loop_
_entity_poly.entity_id
_entity_poly.type
_entity_poly.pdbx_seq_one_letter_code
_entity_poly.pdbx_strand_id
1 'polypeptide(L)'
;MSKREKIMLYVTILLTVVLVGKSLFFDEVKVSGDELKVKKFVELAVKENPKYNNFFARKNIVTYKVTSISKVSEEGTSHIGYMGNDKYIEADVDGKYRVKVTGYFLRILPFKKFSVESNTES
;
A
#
# COMPACT_ATOMS: atom_id res chain seq x y z
N MET A 1 23.54 -34.95 7.18
CA MET A 1 23.65 -33.81 6.25
C MET A 1 25.02 -33.79 5.59
N SER A 2 25.06 -33.91 4.27
CA SER A 2 26.30 -33.76 3.51
C SER A 2 26.80 -32.30 3.55
N LYS A 3 28.10 -32.06 3.31
CA LYS A 3 28.65 -30.69 3.21
C LYS A 3 27.90 -29.85 2.18
N ARG A 4 27.41 -30.47 1.10
CA ARG A 4 26.62 -29.81 0.05
C ARG A 4 25.23 -29.40 0.53
N GLU A 5 24.54 -30.23 1.29
CA GLU A 5 23.22 -29.91 1.87
C GLU A 5 23.29 -28.74 2.85
N LYS A 6 24.34 -28.69 3.69
CA LYS A 6 24.55 -27.55 4.60
C LYS A 6 24.76 -26.25 3.82
N ILE A 7 25.60 -26.27 2.77
CA ILE A 7 25.84 -25.08 1.94
C ILE A 7 24.55 -24.63 1.25
N MET A 8 23.77 -25.54 0.67
CA MET A 8 22.47 -25.21 0.08
C MET A 8 21.54 -24.57 1.10
N LEU A 9 21.43 -25.13 2.31
CA LEU A 9 20.59 -24.55 3.37
C LEU A 9 21.02 -23.12 3.71
N TYR A 10 22.31 -22.86 3.89
CA TYR A 10 22.83 -21.51 4.17
C TYR A 10 22.51 -20.54 3.03
N VAL A 11 22.69 -20.95 1.77
CA VAL A 11 22.40 -20.13 0.60
C VAL A 11 20.91 -19.82 0.50
N THR A 12 20.03 -20.80 0.76
CA THR A 12 18.57 -20.60 0.77
C THR A 12 18.15 -19.63 1.86
N ILE A 13 18.70 -19.75 3.08
CA ILE A 13 18.39 -18.81 4.17
C ILE A 13 18.86 -17.40 3.80
N LEU A 14 20.07 -17.25 3.29
CA LEU A 14 20.61 -15.97 2.85
C LEU A 14 19.74 -15.31 1.77
N LEU A 15 19.37 -16.05 0.72
CA LEU A 15 18.49 -15.57 -0.34
C LEU A 15 17.11 -15.18 0.20
N THR A 16 16.57 -15.95 1.13
CA THR A 16 15.28 -15.65 1.78
C THR A 16 15.36 -14.33 2.54
N VAL A 17 16.42 -14.11 3.31
CA VAL A 17 16.63 -12.84 4.05
C VAL A 17 16.75 -11.66 3.10
N VAL A 18 17.50 -11.81 1.99
CA VAL A 18 17.66 -10.74 0.99
C VAL A 18 16.32 -10.40 0.32
N LEU A 19 15.53 -11.41 -0.04
CA LEU A 19 14.22 -11.20 -0.67
C LEU A 19 13.21 -10.56 0.28
N VAL A 20 13.16 -11.01 1.53
CA VAL A 20 12.31 -10.41 2.57
C VAL A 20 12.72 -8.97 2.85
N GLY A 21 14.03 -8.71 2.98
CA GLY A 21 14.56 -7.35 3.14
C GLY A 21 14.17 -6.44 1.98
N LYS A 22 14.39 -6.86 0.74
CA LYS A 22 14.02 -6.06 -0.44
C LYS A 22 12.52 -5.77 -0.48
N SER A 23 11.67 -6.78 -0.23
CA SER A 23 10.22 -6.63 -0.24
C SER A 23 9.72 -5.67 0.84
N LEU A 24 10.32 -5.68 2.03
CA LEU A 24 9.90 -4.77 3.10
C LEU A 24 10.33 -3.31 2.86
N PHE A 25 11.52 -3.07 2.32
CA PHE A 25 12.09 -1.72 2.20
C PHE A 25 11.81 -1.00 0.88
N PHE A 26 11.59 -1.71 -0.24
CA PHE A 26 11.46 -1.08 -1.56
C PHE A 26 10.03 -0.95 -2.07
N ASP A 27 9.04 -1.60 -1.46
CA ASP A 27 7.65 -1.56 -1.95
C ASP A 27 6.82 -0.38 -1.42
N GLU A 28 7.34 0.39 -0.46
CA GLU A 28 6.63 1.55 0.06
C GLU A 28 6.98 2.83 -0.70
N VAL A 29 5.96 3.46 -1.28
CA VAL A 29 6.13 4.77 -1.94
C VAL A 29 6.44 5.82 -0.90
N LYS A 30 7.59 6.49 -1.08
CA LYS A 30 7.92 7.71 -0.36
C LYS A 30 7.16 8.85 -1.03
N VAL A 31 6.10 9.32 -0.36
CA VAL A 31 5.28 10.45 -0.81
C VAL A 31 5.36 11.59 0.20
N SER A 32 5.28 12.83 -0.27
CA SER A 32 5.31 14.04 0.56
C SER A 32 4.20 15.02 0.17
N GLY A 33 3.79 15.89 1.09
CA GLY A 33 2.77 16.91 0.83
C GLY A 33 1.37 16.31 0.61
N ASP A 34 0.69 16.74 -0.44
CA ASP A 34 -0.70 16.33 -0.72
C ASP A 34 -0.83 14.87 -1.13
N GLU A 35 0.20 14.30 -1.76
CA GLU A 35 0.25 12.87 -2.05
C GLU A 35 0.22 12.01 -0.79
N LEU A 36 0.76 12.51 0.34
CA LEU A 36 0.68 11.82 1.63
C LEU A 36 -0.75 11.83 2.17
N LYS A 37 -1.50 12.91 1.98
CA LYS A 37 -2.92 12.99 2.36
C LYS A 37 -3.73 11.99 1.55
N VAL A 38 -3.52 11.97 0.23
CA VAL A 38 -4.16 11.02 -0.70
C VAL A 38 -3.79 9.56 -0.34
N LYS A 39 -2.53 9.28 0.00
CA LYS A 39 -2.09 7.95 0.48
C LYS A 39 -2.91 7.50 1.69
N LYS A 40 -2.97 8.33 2.73
CA LYS A 40 -3.68 8.02 3.97
C LYS A 40 -5.18 7.84 3.75
N PHE A 41 -5.77 8.67 2.91
CA PHE A 41 -7.18 8.55 2.52
C PHE A 41 -7.46 7.19 1.88
N VAL A 42 -6.69 6.80 0.87
CA VAL A 42 -6.89 5.52 0.18
C VAL A 42 -6.60 4.32 1.10
N GLU A 43 -5.58 4.40 1.95
CA GLU A 43 -5.31 3.35 2.94
C GLU A 43 -6.47 3.17 3.93
N LEU A 44 -7.06 4.26 4.42
CA LEU A 44 -8.22 4.23 5.30
C LEU A 44 -9.45 3.65 4.59
N ALA A 45 -9.75 4.15 3.39
CA ALA A 45 -10.88 3.68 2.58
C ALA A 45 -10.78 2.17 2.29
N VAL A 46 -9.58 1.66 2.00
CA VAL A 46 -9.35 0.22 1.79
C VAL A 46 -9.48 -0.56 3.09
N LYS A 47 -9.04 -0.02 4.22
CA LYS A 47 -9.14 -0.67 5.54
C LYS A 47 -10.58 -0.76 6.05
N GLU A 48 -11.40 0.26 5.81
CA GLU A 48 -12.79 0.32 6.26
C GLU A 48 -13.73 -0.45 5.35
N ASN A 49 -13.39 -0.59 4.07
CA ASN A 49 -14.25 -1.27 3.11
C ASN A 49 -14.39 -2.77 3.44
N PRO A 50 -15.61 -3.28 3.69
CA PRO A 50 -15.85 -4.66 4.11
C PRO A 50 -15.37 -5.70 3.08
N LYS A 51 -15.30 -5.32 1.79
CA LYS A 51 -14.78 -6.18 0.72
C LYS A 51 -13.29 -6.51 0.91
N TYR A 52 -12.53 -5.62 1.55
CA TYR A 52 -11.09 -5.74 1.74
C TYR A 52 -10.72 -6.03 3.21
N ASN A 53 -11.61 -5.72 4.17
CA ASN A 53 -11.47 -6.01 5.61
C ASN A 53 -12.00 -7.41 6.01
N ASN A 54 -11.59 -8.44 5.28
CA ASN A 54 -11.99 -9.83 5.55
C ASN A 54 -11.25 -10.41 6.77
N PHE A 55 -11.67 -11.59 7.25
CA PHE A 55 -11.01 -12.31 8.36
C PHE A 55 -9.49 -12.45 8.17
N PHE A 56 -9.03 -12.70 6.94
CA PHE A 56 -7.60 -12.77 6.60
C PHE A 56 -6.87 -11.43 6.76
N ALA A 57 -7.53 -10.30 6.50
CA ALA A 57 -6.96 -8.98 6.76
C ALA A 57 -6.84 -8.72 8.28
N ARG A 58 -7.86 -9.10 9.06
CA ARG A 58 -7.85 -8.97 10.54
C ARG A 58 -6.77 -9.83 11.20
N LYS A 59 -6.47 -11.00 10.64
CA LYS A 59 -5.39 -11.88 11.10
C LYS A 59 -3.99 -11.46 10.61
N ASN A 60 -3.84 -10.28 9.98
CA ASN A 60 -2.59 -9.81 9.37
C ASN A 60 -2.04 -10.73 8.26
N ILE A 61 -2.87 -11.61 7.70
CA ILE A 61 -2.47 -12.51 6.60
C ILE A 61 -2.50 -11.76 5.27
N VAL A 62 -3.45 -10.84 5.11
CA VAL A 62 -3.55 -9.99 3.92
C VAL A 62 -3.36 -8.53 4.32
N THR A 63 -2.51 -7.81 3.60
CA THR A 63 -2.25 -6.39 3.83
C THR A 63 -2.32 -5.65 2.51
N TYR A 64 -3.01 -4.52 2.45
CA TYR A 64 -3.05 -3.65 1.28
C TYR A 64 -2.14 -2.46 1.50
N LYS A 65 -1.32 -2.12 0.51
CA LYS A 65 -0.43 -0.96 0.54
C LYS A 65 -0.56 -0.15 -0.73
N VAL A 66 -0.46 1.18 -0.58
CA VAL A 66 -0.35 2.08 -1.73
C VAL A 66 1.07 1.97 -2.29
N THR A 67 1.15 1.54 -3.55
CA THR A 67 2.41 1.25 -4.27
C THR A 67 2.75 2.25 -5.36
N SER A 68 1.81 3.12 -5.72
CA SER A 68 2.09 4.26 -6.60
C SER A 68 0.98 5.30 -6.45
N ILE A 69 1.36 6.56 -6.45
CA ILE A 69 0.45 7.71 -6.54
C ILE A 69 0.91 8.51 -7.76
N SER A 70 -0.02 8.93 -8.59
CA SER A 70 0.28 9.74 -9.76
C SER A 70 -0.83 10.77 -9.94
N LYS A 71 -0.44 12.03 -10.08
CA LYS A 71 -1.36 13.11 -10.45
C LYS A 71 -1.71 12.94 -11.94
N VAL A 72 -3.00 12.80 -12.23
CA VAL A 72 -3.53 12.57 -13.59
C VAL A 72 -3.97 13.88 -14.24
N SER A 73 -4.45 14.84 -13.45
CA SER A 73 -4.82 16.16 -13.91
C SER A 73 -4.54 17.21 -12.83
N GLU A 74 -4.17 18.41 -13.24
CA GLU A 74 -4.07 19.59 -12.36
C GLU A 74 -5.42 20.31 -12.21
N GLU A 75 -6.40 19.99 -13.05
CA GLU A 75 -7.71 20.63 -13.05
C GLU A 75 -8.69 19.94 -12.07
N GLY A 76 -9.37 20.77 -11.26
CA GLY A 76 -10.38 20.37 -10.29
C GLY A 76 -9.84 20.19 -8.86
N THR A 77 -10.70 20.30 -7.85
CA THR A 77 -10.34 20.08 -6.44
C THR A 77 -10.99 18.77 -5.98
N SER A 78 -10.18 17.85 -5.44
CA SER A 78 -10.67 16.60 -4.84
C SER A 78 -10.80 16.79 -3.33
N HIS A 79 -12.01 16.65 -2.78
CA HIS A 79 -12.24 16.63 -1.34
C HIS A 79 -11.88 15.25 -0.78
N ILE A 80 -10.90 15.17 0.12
CA ILE A 80 -10.51 13.93 0.79
C ILE A 80 -10.62 14.07 2.31
N GLY A 81 -11.23 13.09 2.97
CA GLY A 81 -11.40 13.06 4.43
C GLY A 81 -10.71 11.84 5.05
N TYR A 82 -9.73 12.05 5.91
CA TYR A 82 -9.00 10.95 6.56
C TYR A 82 -8.83 11.17 8.06
N MET A 83 -8.78 10.07 8.83
CA MET A 83 -8.54 10.13 10.27
C MET A 83 -7.04 10.34 10.56
N GLY A 84 -6.69 11.49 11.12
CA GLY A 84 -5.33 11.82 11.57
C GLY A 84 -5.31 12.16 13.05
N ASN A 85 -4.45 11.50 13.84
CA ASN A 85 -4.29 11.71 15.28
C ASN A 85 -5.65 11.79 16.03
N ASP A 86 -6.50 10.78 15.81
CA ASP A 86 -7.85 10.65 16.38
C ASP A 86 -8.83 11.77 16.04
N LYS A 87 -8.53 12.58 15.01
CA LYS A 87 -9.44 13.59 14.47
C LYS A 87 -9.69 13.33 12.99
N TYR A 88 -10.93 13.51 12.57
CA TYR A 88 -11.28 13.52 11.16
C TYR A 88 -10.73 14.81 10.54
N ILE A 89 -9.85 14.68 9.54
CA ILE A 89 -9.23 15.79 8.84
C ILE A 89 -9.77 15.77 7.41
N GLU A 90 -10.54 16.80 7.08
CA GLU A 90 -10.91 17.11 5.70
C GLU A 90 -9.81 17.97 5.09
N ALA A 91 -9.37 17.60 3.88
CA ALA A 91 -8.40 18.36 3.13
C ALA A 91 -8.81 18.40 1.66
N ASP A 92 -8.74 19.60 1.11
CA ASP A 92 -8.82 19.81 -0.32
C ASP A 92 -7.46 19.52 -0.93
N VAL A 93 -7.47 18.75 -2.01
CA VAL A 93 -6.28 18.47 -2.79
C VAL A 93 -6.53 18.88 -4.24
N ASP A 94 -5.61 19.70 -4.76
CA ASP A 94 -5.71 20.21 -6.12
C ASP A 94 -5.32 19.13 -7.14
N GLY A 95 -6.27 18.82 -8.01
CA GLY A 95 -6.13 17.90 -9.13
C GLY A 95 -6.74 16.52 -8.89
N LYS A 96 -6.63 15.68 -9.92
CA LYS A 96 -7.06 14.27 -9.89
C LYS A 96 -5.87 13.36 -9.63
N TYR A 97 -6.03 12.40 -8.73
CA TYR A 97 -4.98 11.45 -8.38
C TYR A 97 -5.42 10.03 -8.73
N ARG A 98 -4.49 9.29 -9.35
CA ARG A 98 -4.58 7.84 -9.54
C ARG A 98 -3.66 7.16 -8.56
N VAL A 99 -4.24 6.30 -7.74
CA VAL A 99 -3.55 5.58 -6.68
C VAL A 99 -3.59 4.09 -7.00
N LYS A 100 -2.42 3.45 -7.09
CA LYS A 100 -2.32 2.00 -7.25
C LYS A 100 -2.13 1.35 -5.89
N VAL A 101 -3.07 0.48 -5.55
CA VAL A 101 -3.03 -0.32 -4.32
C VAL A 101 -2.68 -1.76 -4.68
N THR A 102 -1.68 -2.30 -3.98
CA THR A 102 -1.28 -3.70 -4.10
C THR A 102 -1.62 -4.44 -2.80
N GLY A 103 -2.35 -5.54 -2.93
CA GLY A 103 -2.58 -6.51 -1.87
C GLY A 103 -1.41 -7.48 -1.77
N TYR A 104 -0.93 -7.67 -0.55
CA TYR A 104 0.14 -8.56 -0.17
C TYR A 104 -0.39 -9.68 0.72
N PHE A 105 0.01 -10.90 0.41
CA PHE A 105 -0.16 -12.06 1.26
C PHE A 105 1.08 -12.20 2.14
N LEU A 106 0.88 -12.36 3.45
CA LEU A 106 1.91 -12.41 4.49
C LEU A 106 2.90 -11.23 4.42
N ARG A 107 2.43 -10.05 3.97
CA ARG A 107 3.23 -8.83 3.80
C ARG A 107 4.38 -8.90 2.77
N ILE A 108 4.56 -10.03 2.10
CA ILE A 108 5.72 -10.29 1.24
C ILE A 108 5.29 -10.53 -0.21
N LEU A 109 4.24 -11.33 -0.42
CA LEU A 109 3.86 -11.79 -1.76
C LEU A 109 2.72 -10.94 -2.34
N PRO A 110 2.98 -10.10 -3.36
CA PRO A 110 1.90 -9.37 -4.02
C PRO A 110 1.00 -10.35 -4.77
N PHE A 111 -0.31 -10.32 -4.49
CA PHE A 111 -1.28 -11.22 -5.12
C PHE A 111 -2.39 -10.49 -5.88
N LYS A 112 -2.61 -9.21 -5.60
CA LYS A 112 -3.68 -8.42 -6.22
C LYS A 112 -3.25 -6.98 -6.42
N LYS A 113 -3.58 -6.40 -7.57
CA LYS A 113 -3.35 -4.98 -7.87
C LYS A 113 -4.65 -4.36 -8.32
N PHE A 114 -4.96 -3.16 -7.83
CA PHE A 114 -6.08 -2.36 -8.30
C PHE A 114 -5.73 -0.88 -8.24
N SER A 115 -6.42 -0.09 -9.05
CA SER A 115 -6.26 1.37 -9.09
C SER A 115 -7.53 2.02 -8.55
N VAL A 116 -7.35 3.10 -7.80
CA VAL A 116 -8.40 3.99 -7.33
C VAL A 116 -8.14 5.35 -7.96
N GLU A 117 -9.17 5.95 -8.56
CA GLU A 117 -9.11 7.31 -9.10
C GLU A 117 -10.02 8.19 -8.26
N SER A 118 -9.56 9.40 -7.93
CA SER A 118 -10.43 10.38 -7.27
C SER A 118 -11.48 10.88 -8.26
N ASN A 119 -12.76 10.67 -7.94
CA ASN A 119 -13.85 11.30 -8.67
C ASN A 119 -13.90 12.78 -8.28
N THR A 120 -14.07 13.63 -9.28
CA THR A 120 -14.23 15.08 -9.13
C THR A 120 -15.72 15.35 -9.22
N GLU A 121 -16.30 16.03 -8.23
CA GLU A 121 -17.56 16.72 -8.46
C GLU A 121 -17.24 17.89 -9.41
N SER A 122 -17.95 17.93 -10.55
CA SER A 122 -17.91 19.03 -11.52
C SER A 122 -19.05 19.99 -11.24
#